data_AF-A0A915CMX5-F1
#
_entry.id   AF-A0A915CMX5-F1
#
_cell.length_a   1.000
_cell.length_b   1.000
_cell.length_c   1.000
_cell.angle_alpha   90.00
_cell.angle_beta   90.00
_cell.angle_gamma   90.00
#
_symmetry.space_group_name_H-M   'P 1'
#
loop_
_entity.id
_entity.type
_entity.pdbx_description
1 polymer ?
#
loop_
_entity_poly.entity_id
_entity_poly.type
_entity_poly.pdbx_seq_one_letter_code
_entity_poly.pdbx_strand_id
1 'polypeptide(L)'
;MSVLAECSVGSASSPPANQDPEEMFKAPTYERFICRFDLDLKLVNKIEAPKYIRDKVVISCRMCYVEPSKCVYMAVSTPSQGFLYELSVDNKWTEVYNSRGHNFSDVQSFAVVGPITELLLVETNRSYVLLVSIYSSQVVDRRMIAVCERPDTLTIDETGNLFVFDRATCKIAITPEYTLKSSRK
;
A
#
# COMPACT_ATOMS: atom_id res chain seq x y z
N MET A 1 8.63 -14.14 3.19
CA MET A 1 9.74 -13.16 2.97
C MET A 1 9.78 -12.89 1.47
N SER A 2 9.17 -11.80 1.00
CA SER A 2 8.99 -11.53 -0.43
C SER A 2 9.88 -10.36 -0.87
N VAL A 3 10.67 -10.60 -1.91
CA VAL A 3 11.38 -9.55 -2.65
C VAL A 3 10.59 -9.30 -3.93
N LEU A 4 10.13 -8.08 -4.14
CA LEU A 4 9.46 -7.64 -5.36
C LEU A 4 10.36 -6.63 -6.07
N ALA A 5 10.62 -6.89 -7.35
CA ALA A 5 11.38 -6.00 -8.24
C ALA A 5 10.41 -5.23 -9.15
N GLU A 6 10.66 -3.94 -9.34
CA GLU A 6 10.02 -3.14 -10.37
C GLU A 6 10.62 -3.51 -11.74
N CYS A 7 9.78 -3.83 -12.71
CA CYS A 7 10.21 -4.14 -14.06
C CYS A 7 9.64 -3.07 -15.01
N SER A 8 10.51 -2.18 -15.50
CA SER A 8 10.21 -1.28 -16.61
C SER A 8 10.69 -1.91 -17.92
N VAL A 9 9.77 -2.24 -18.81
CA VAL A 9 10.11 -2.73 -20.15
C VAL A 9 9.86 -1.59 -21.14
N GLY A 10 10.92 -0.90 -21.53
CA GLY A 10 10.91 0.03 -22.66
C GLY A 10 11.31 -0.72 -23.94
N SER A 11 10.37 -0.93 -24.86
CA SER A 11 10.70 -1.44 -26.20
C SER A 11 10.98 -0.26 -27.13
N ALA A 12 12.22 -0.08 -27.54
CA ALA A 12 12.61 0.92 -28.54
C ALA A 12 12.56 0.29 -29.94
N SER A 13 11.57 0.66 -30.75
CA SER A 13 11.59 0.48 -32.20
C SER A 13 11.73 1.84 -32.88
N SER A 14 12.60 1.93 -33.88
CA SER A 14 12.89 3.14 -34.66
C SER A 14 11.65 3.63 -35.42
N PRO A 15 11.38 4.96 -35.48
CA PRO A 15 10.16 5.47 -36.08
C PRO A 15 10.27 5.62 -37.61
N PRO A 16 9.22 5.28 -38.38
CA PRO A 16 9.12 5.58 -39.80
C PRO A 16 8.83 7.07 -40.06
N ALA A 17 9.32 7.58 -41.19
CA ALA A 17 9.49 9.01 -41.50
C ALA A 17 8.21 9.79 -41.88
N ASN A 18 7.04 9.48 -41.31
CA ASN A 18 5.80 10.25 -41.55
C ASN A 18 4.85 10.11 -40.35
N GLN A 19 5.13 10.80 -39.25
CA GLN A 19 4.21 10.93 -38.12
C GLN A 19 3.86 12.41 -37.92
N ASP A 20 2.58 12.67 -37.69
CA ASP A 20 2.06 14.00 -37.36
C ASP A 20 2.85 14.62 -36.19
N PRO A 21 3.15 15.93 -36.21
CA PRO A 21 3.89 16.60 -35.13
C PRO A 21 3.25 16.44 -33.74
N GLU A 22 1.94 16.15 -33.69
CA GLU A 22 1.21 15.87 -32.46
C GLU A 22 1.48 14.47 -31.86
N GLU A 23 1.92 13.49 -32.66
CA GLU A 23 2.31 12.16 -32.16
C GLU A 23 3.73 12.15 -31.58
N MET A 24 4.57 13.10 -31.98
CA MET A 24 5.99 13.17 -31.57
C MET A 24 6.18 13.57 -30.09
N PHE A 25 5.12 14.05 -29.42
CA PHE A 25 5.12 14.44 -28.01
C PHE A 25 4.10 13.69 -27.14
N LYS A 26 3.64 12.50 -27.55
CA LYS A 26 2.91 11.63 -26.62
C LYS A 26 3.89 11.14 -25.55
N ALA A 27 3.76 11.70 -24.35
CA ALA A 27 4.45 11.16 -23.18
C ALA A 27 4.16 9.65 -23.09
N PRO A 28 5.17 8.81 -22.80
CA PRO A 28 4.97 7.37 -22.71
C PRO A 28 3.83 7.07 -21.73
N THR A 29 2.81 6.36 -22.19
CA THR A 29 1.74 5.85 -21.33
C THR A 29 2.30 4.74 -20.45
N TYR A 30 2.52 5.04 -19.17
CA TYR A 30 2.98 4.06 -18.20
C TYR A 30 1.78 3.25 -17.69
N GLU A 31 1.75 1.96 -18.03
CA GLU A 31 0.80 1.03 -17.43
C GLU A 31 1.38 0.42 -16.15
N ARG A 32 0.62 0.50 -15.05
CA ARG A 32 1.00 -0.06 -13.75
C ARG A 32 0.16 -1.29 -13.47
N PHE A 33 0.82 -2.34 -12.97
CA PHE A 33 0.17 -3.61 -12.69
C PHE A 33 0.66 -4.19 -11.36
N ILE A 34 -0.21 -4.97 -10.73
CA ILE A 34 0.16 -5.93 -9.70
C ILE A 34 0.38 -7.27 -10.38
N CYS A 35 1.55 -7.84 -10.16
CA CYS A 35 1.92 -9.15 -10.67
C CYS A 35 1.87 -10.16 -9.52
N ARG A 36 1.19 -11.29 -9.75
CA ARG A 36 1.22 -12.44 -8.85
C ARG A 36 2.19 -13.47 -9.39
N PHE A 37 3.07 -13.95 -8.53
CA PHE A 37 4.02 -15.02 -8.85
C PHE A 37 3.70 -16.26 -8.02
N ASP A 38 4.03 -17.43 -8.53
CA ASP A 38 4.07 -18.66 -7.73
C ASP A 38 5.39 -18.76 -6.95
N LEU A 39 5.59 -19.88 -6.24
CA LEU A 39 6.81 -20.12 -5.47
C LEU A 39 8.06 -20.34 -6.34
N ASP A 40 7.87 -20.66 -7.63
CA ASP A 40 8.94 -20.78 -8.63
C ASP A 40 9.24 -19.43 -9.32
N LEU A 41 8.64 -18.33 -8.84
CA LEU A 41 8.72 -16.99 -9.43
C LEU A 41 8.16 -16.89 -10.85
N LYS A 42 7.28 -17.81 -11.25
CA LYS A 42 6.58 -17.74 -12.53
C LYS A 42 5.37 -16.81 -12.40
N LEU A 43 5.18 -15.96 -13.40
CA LEU A 43 4.04 -15.05 -13.44
C LEU A 43 2.74 -15.85 -13.59
N VAL A 44 1.85 -15.74 -12.61
CA VAL A 44 0.54 -16.40 -12.58
C VAL A 44 -0.55 -15.47 -13.10
N ASN A 45 -0.51 -14.20 -12.69
CA ASN A 45 -1.54 -13.22 -13.04
C ASN A 45 -0.96 -11.81 -13.05
N LYS A 46 -1.60 -10.93 -13.84
CA LYS A 46 -1.29 -9.51 -13.97
C LYS A 46 -2.59 -8.72 -13.88
N ILE A 47 -2.69 -7.87 -12.86
CA ILE A 47 -3.89 -7.09 -12.55
C ILE A 47 -3.56 -5.62 -12.77
N GLU A 48 -4.35 -4.90 -13.56
CA GLU A 48 -4.17 -3.47 -13.75
C GLU A 48 -4.31 -2.71 -12.42
N ALA A 49 -3.42 -1.76 -12.15
CA ALA A 49 -3.54 -0.88 -11.00
C ALA A 49 -4.75 0.08 -11.14
N PRO A 50 -5.27 0.65 -10.04
CA PRO A 50 -6.36 1.62 -10.08
C PRO A 50 -6.07 2.76 -11.07
N LYS A 51 -7.07 3.13 -11.89
CA LYS A 51 -6.90 4.13 -12.96
C LYS A 51 -6.25 5.42 -12.48
N TYR A 52 -6.70 5.94 -11.33
CA TYR A 52 -6.16 7.17 -10.75
C TYR A 52 -4.66 7.11 -10.48
N ILE A 53 -4.17 5.93 -10.08
CA ILE A 53 -2.75 5.70 -9.85
C ILE A 53 -2.00 5.70 -11.18
N ARG A 54 -2.54 5.16 -12.27
CA ARG A 54 -1.85 5.16 -13.58
C ARG A 54 -1.56 6.58 -14.09
N ASP A 55 -2.49 7.49 -13.86
CA ASP A 55 -2.45 8.83 -14.47
C ASP A 55 -1.70 9.88 -13.61
N LYS A 56 -1.25 9.51 -12.40
CA LYS A 56 -0.59 10.44 -11.46
C LYS A 56 0.82 10.04 -11.06
N VAL A 57 1.59 11.04 -10.65
CA VAL A 57 2.88 10.82 -9.99
C VAL A 57 2.63 10.17 -8.63
N VAL A 58 3.24 9.02 -8.43
CA VAL A 58 3.23 8.27 -7.18
C VAL A 58 4.58 8.43 -6.51
N ILE A 59 4.59 8.76 -5.23
CA ILE A 59 5.78 8.90 -4.40
C ILE A 59 6.07 7.60 -3.63
N SER A 60 5.01 6.92 -3.18
CA SER A 60 5.13 5.63 -2.50
C SER A 60 3.93 4.75 -2.82
N CYS A 61 4.17 3.45 -2.89
CA CYS A 61 3.16 2.43 -3.08
C CYS A 61 3.55 1.21 -2.25
N ARG A 62 2.73 0.86 -1.27
CA ARG A 62 2.95 -0.28 -0.36
C ARG A 62 1.71 -1.15 -0.31
N MET A 63 1.90 -2.44 -0.11
CA MET A 63 0.82 -3.41 -0.15
C MET A 63 0.95 -4.42 0.97
N CYS A 64 -0.19 -4.88 1.48
CA CYS A 64 -0.26 -6.06 2.32
C CYS A 64 -1.39 -6.98 1.82
N TYR A 65 -1.22 -8.28 2.07
CA TYR A 65 -2.26 -9.27 1.83
C TYR A 65 -2.84 -9.70 3.18
N VAL A 66 -4.16 -9.82 3.25
CA VAL A 66 -4.88 -10.16 4.47
C VAL A 66 -5.56 -11.51 4.30
N GLU A 67 -4.91 -12.58 4.75
CA GLU A 67 -5.31 -13.98 4.52
C GLU A 67 -6.80 -14.27 4.81
N PRO A 68 -7.39 -13.86 5.96
CA PRO A 68 -8.78 -14.21 6.24
C PRO A 68 -9.79 -13.57 5.27
N SER A 69 -9.51 -12.34 4.81
CA SER A 69 -10.35 -11.64 3.83
C SER A 69 -9.99 -11.99 2.38
N LYS A 70 -8.79 -12.52 2.16
CA LYS A 70 -8.16 -12.73 0.85
C LYS A 70 -8.04 -11.48 -0.02
N CYS A 71 -8.18 -10.29 0.58
CA CYS A 71 -7.99 -9.02 -0.09
C CYS A 71 -6.52 -8.61 -0.06
N VAL A 72 -6.12 -7.82 -1.07
CA VAL A 72 -4.88 -7.04 -1.04
C VAL A 72 -5.25 -5.60 -0.75
N TYR A 73 -4.57 -4.99 0.21
CA TYR A 73 -4.68 -3.56 0.47
C TYR A 73 -3.44 -2.84 -0.02
N MET A 74 -3.64 -1.69 -0.64
CA MET A 74 -2.58 -0.90 -1.24
C MET A 74 -2.66 0.55 -0.78
N ALA A 75 -1.66 0.98 -0.01
CA ALA A 75 -1.49 2.35 0.41
C ALA A 75 -0.62 3.10 -0.61
N VAL A 76 -1.13 4.22 -1.12
CA VAL A 76 -0.46 5.00 -2.17
C VAL A 76 -0.39 6.46 -1.78
N SER A 77 0.79 7.05 -1.95
CA SER A 77 0.99 8.49 -1.76
C SER A 77 1.30 9.17 -3.08
N THR A 78 0.66 10.30 -3.28
CA THR A 78 0.94 11.27 -4.34
C THR A 78 1.47 12.55 -3.69
N PRO A 79 2.00 13.54 -4.44
CA PRO A 79 2.48 14.79 -3.86
C PRO A 79 1.47 15.54 -2.97
N SER A 80 0.17 15.31 -3.13
CA SER A 80 -0.88 16.05 -2.42
C SER A 80 -1.85 15.20 -1.60
N GLN A 81 -1.89 13.88 -1.80
CA GLN A 81 -2.94 12.99 -1.29
C GLN A 81 -2.42 11.59 -1.02
N GLY A 82 -2.96 10.98 0.03
CA GLY A 82 -2.78 9.57 0.37
C GLY A 82 -4.06 8.80 0.12
N PHE A 83 -3.93 7.60 -0.42
CA PHE A 83 -5.02 6.70 -0.76
C PHE A 83 -4.82 5.33 -0.12
N LEU A 84 -5.91 4.66 0.18
CA LEU A 84 -5.95 3.24 0.46
C LEU A 84 -6.93 2.59 -0.52
N TYR A 85 -6.44 1.59 -1.23
CA TYR A 85 -7.25 0.77 -2.13
C TYR A 85 -7.36 -0.64 -1.57
N GLU A 86 -8.52 -1.26 -1.78
CA GLU A 86 -8.77 -2.67 -1.56
C GLU A 86 -8.93 -3.35 -2.92
N LEU A 87 -8.22 -4.46 -3.12
CA LEU A 87 -8.41 -5.38 -4.23
C LEU A 87 -9.13 -6.61 -3.71
N SER A 88 -10.38 -6.79 -4.16
CA SER A 88 -11.16 -7.96 -3.80
C SER A 88 -10.67 -9.23 -4.49
N VAL A 89 -11.16 -10.39 -4.03
CA VAL A 89 -10.93 -11.70 -4.64
C VAL A 89 -11.34 -11.80 -6.11
N ASP A 90 -12.27 -10.94 -6.54
CA ASP A 90 -12.75 -10.84 -7.92
C ASP A 90 -11.86 -9.91 -8.79
N ASN A 91 -10.69 -9.53 -8.28
CA ASN A 91 -9.76 -8.59 -8.90
C ASN A 91 -10.37 -7.19 -9.16
N LYS A 92 -11.32 -6.76 -8.31
CA LYS A 92 -11.93 -5.43 -8.38
C LYS A 92 -11.28 -4.49 -7.38
N TRP A 93 -10.82 -3.35 -7.87
CA TRP A 93 -10.33 -2.26 -7.05
C TRP A 93 -11.46 -1.41 -6.48
N THR A 94 -11.35 -1.08 -5.19
CA THR A 94 -12.19 -0.10 -4.50
C THR A 94 -11.30 0.89 -3.77
N GLU A 95 -11.52 2.20 -3.94
CA GLU A 95 -10.92 3.21 -3.07
C GLU A 95 -11.68 3.18 -1.73
N VAL A 96 -10.98 2.81 -0.65
CA VAL A 96 -11.60 2.70 0.69
C VAL A 96 -11.28 3.90 1.58
N TYR A 97 -10.16 4.58 1.32
CA TYR A 97 -9.74 5.79 2.03
C TYR A 97 -9.02 6.76 1.11
N ASN A 98 -9.26 8.05 1.29
CA ASN A 98 -8.58 9.14 0.61
C ASN A 98 -8.47 10.33 1.55
N SER A 99 -7.27 10.88 1.69
CA SER A 99 -7.07 12.07 2.50
C SER A 99 -6.01 13.01 1.92
N ARG A 100 -6.33 14.30 1.89
CA ARG A 100 -5.43 15.36 1.43
C ARG A 100 -4.34 15.63 2.46
N GLY A 101 -3.10 15.70 1.99
CA GLY A 101 -1.92 15.99 2.80
C GLY A 101 -1.46 14.82 3.68
N HIS A 102 -1.96 13.61 3.47
CA HIS A 102 -1.43 12.39 4.09
C HIS A 102 -0.50 11.69 3.12
N ASN A 103 0.61 11.15 3.64
CA ASN A 103 1.57 10.34 2.91
C ASN A 103 1.85 9.06 3.70
N PHE A 104 1.52 7.92 3.10
CA PHE A 104 1.72 6.60 3.68
C PHE A 104 3.06 5.99 3.23
N SER A 105 3.93 5.65 4.17
CA SER A 105 5.18 4.94 3.87
C SER A 105 5.09 3.43 4.02
N ASP A 106 4.05 2.93 4.71
CA ASP A 106 3.80 1.51 4.92
C ASP A 106 2.34 1.19 5.24
N VAL A 107 1.95 -0.06 4.98
CA VAL A 107 0.65 -0.65 5.32
C VAL A 107 0.82 -2.10 5.73
N GLN A 108 0.18 -2.50 6.83
CA GLN A 108 0.27 -3.88 7.33
C GLN A 108 -1.06 -4.40 7.84
N SER A 109 -1.32 -5.68 7.61
CA SER A 109 -2.45 -6.39 8.22
C SER A 109 -2.29 -6.44 9.73
N PHE A 110 -3.30 -6.01 10.47
CA PHE A 110 -3.30 -6.09 11.94
C PHE A 110 -4.15 -7.24 12.43
N ALA A 111 -5.46 -7.22 12.11
CA ALA A 111 -6.39 -8.24 12.55
C ALA A 111 -7.58 -8.35 11.60
N VAL A 112 -8.31 -9.46 11.68
CA VAL A 112 -9.65 -9.61 11.10
C VAL A 112 -10.58 -10.06 12.21
N VAL A 113 -11.59 -9.24 12.52
CA VAL A 113 -12.56 -9.48 13.60
C VAL A 113 -13.95 -9.57 13.00
N GLY A 114 -14.44 -10.81 12.81
CA GLY A 114 -15.67 -11.03 12.06
C GLY A 114 -15.54 -10.48 10.62
N PRO A 115 -16.42 -9.57 10.18
CA PRO A 115 -16.34 -8.99 8.84
C PRO A 115 -15.43 -7.75 8.75
N ILE A 116 -14.79 -7.35 9.85
CA ILE A 116 -13.96 -6.15 9.92
C ILE A 116 -12.51 -6.53 9.69
N THR A 117 -11.86 -5.88 8.73
CA THR A 117 -10.40 -5.95 8.53
C THR A 117 -9.76 -4.73 9.16
N GLU A 118 -8.75 -4.93 10.00
CA GLU A 118 -7.98 -3.87 10.61
C GLU A 118 -6.58 -3.80 10.01
N LEU A 119 -6.15 -2.61 9.64
CA LEU A 119 -4.84 -2.32 9.05
C LEU A 119 -4.10 -1.26 9.84
N LEU A 120 -2.78 -1.38 9.89
CA LEU A 120 -1.90 -0.30 10.30
C LEU A 120 -1.41 0.48 9.09
N LEU A 121 -1.44 1.81 9.17
CA LEU A 121 -0.86 2.72 8.19
C LEU A 121 0.20 3.59 8.88
N VAL A 122 1.38 3.69 8.27
CA VAL A 122 2.40 4.66 8.72
C VAL A 122 2.19 5.96 7.96
N GLU A 123 1.79 7.03 8.65
CA GLU A 123 1.62 8.37 8.08
C GLU A 123 2.85 9.23 8.37
N THR A 124 3.49 9.70 7.31
CA THR A 124 4.83 10.33 7.37
C THR A 124 4.82 11.84 7.48
N ASN A 125 3.77 12.53 7.04
CA ASN A 125 3.75 14.00 7.11
C ASN A 125 3.47 14.48 8.54
N ARG A 126 2.72 13.70 9.32
CA ARG A 126 2.33 14.00 10.70
C ARG A 126 2.91 13.00 11.70
N SER A 127 3.73 12.06 11.21
CA SER A 127 4.56 11.14 11.99
C SER A 127 3.79 10.30 13.02
N TYR A 128 2.78 9.57 12.57
CA TYR A 128 2.04 8.64 13.44
C TYR A 128 1.69 7.34 12.72
N VAL A 129 1.37 6.32 13.52
CA VAL A 129 0.75 5.08 13.05
C VAL A 129 -0.75 5.15 13.29
N LEU A 130 -1.52 4.87 12.25
CA LEU A 130 -2.98 4.85 12.26
C LEU A 130 -3.48 3.41 12.16
N LEU A 131 -4.34 3.01 13.08
CA LEU A 131 -5.17 1.82 12.94
C LEU A 131 -6.44 2.22 12.19
N VAL A 132 -6.77 1.49 11.12
CA VAL A 132 -7.95 1.70 10.29
C VAL A 132 -8.76 0.42 10.24
N SER A 133 -10.05 0.51 10.56
CA SER A 133 -11.00 -0.60 10.51
C SER A 133 -11.87 -0.47 9.26
N ILE A 134 -11.94 -1.53 8.47
CA ILE A 134 -12.60 -1.58 7.17
C ILE A 134 -13.72 -2.62 7.22
N TYR A 135 -14.93 -2.21 6.83
CA TYR A 135 -16.09 -3.07 6.71
C TYR A 135 -16.81 -2.76 5.41
N SER A 136 -17.15 -3.78 4.62
CA SER A 136 -17.80 -3.62 3.31
C SER A 136 -17.09 -2.61 2.40
N SER A 137 -15.75 -2.72 2.32
CA SER A 137 -14.87 -1.84 1.53
C SER A 137 -14.99 -0.35 1.88
N GLN A 138 -15.31 -0.03 3.15
CA GLN A 138 -15.36 1.34 3.67
C GLN A 138 -14.63 1.42 5.00
N VAL A 139 -13.92 2.53 5.22
CA VAL A 139 -13.36 2.84 6.55
C VAL A 139 -14.49 3.19 7.51
N VAL A 140 -14.65 2.37 8.55
CA VAL A 140 -15.68 2.55 9.60
C VAL A 140 -15.12 3.10 10.90
N ASP A 141 -13.84 2.91 11.17
CA ASP A 141 -13.15 3.51 12.32
C ASP A 141 -11.69 3.82 11.98
N ARG A 142 -11.13 4.83 12.67
CA ARG A 142 -9.73 5.22 12.56
C ARG A 142 -9.22 5.74 13.90
N ARG A 143 -8.08 5.22 14.34
CA ARG A 143 -7.47 5.61 15.61
C ARG A 143 -5.97 5.74 15.47
N MET A 144 -5.42 6.85 15.96
CA MET A 144 -3.97 7.01 16.10
C MET A 144 -3.49 6.09 17.24
N ILE A 145 -2.49 5.26 16.96
CA ILE A 145 -1.98 4.29 17.93
C ILE A 145 -0.56 4.59 18.40
N ALA A 146 0.27 5.25 17.60
CA ALA A 146 1.61 5.61 18.02
C ALA A 146 2.02 6.91 17.36
N VAL A 147 2.82 7.71 18.06
CA VAL A 147 3.51 8.87 17.50
C VAL A 147 4.99 8.54 17.44
N CYS A 148 5.62 8.85 16.32
CA CYS A 148 7.06 8.67 16.11
C CYS A 148 7.62 9.98 15.54
N GLU A 149 8.94 10.13 15.45
CA GLU A 149 9.52 11.34 14.88
C GLU A 149 9.49 11.27 13.35
N ARG A 150 9.97 10.17 12.78
CA ARG A 150 9.97 9.94 11.33
C ARG A 150 9.74 8.46 10.98
N PRO A 151 8.54 7.92 11.26
CA PRO A 151 8.27 6.52 11.03
C PRO A 151 8.32 6.19 9.54
N ASP A 152 8.75 4.98 9.19
CA ASP A 152 8.85 4.56 7.80
C ASP A 152 8.16 3.22 7.56
N THR A 153 8.66 2.15 8.17
CA THR A 153 8.06 0.81 8.07
C THR A 153 7.67 0.29 9.44
N LEU A 154 6.71 -0.64 9.47
CA LEU A 154 6.30 -1.32 10.68
C LEU A 154 6.10 -2.81 10.47
N THR A 155 6.13 -3.56 11.56
CA THR A 155 5.71 -4.96 11.59
C THR A 155 5.11 -5.29 12.95
N ILE A 156 4.37 -6.39 13.01
CA ILE A 156 3.73 -6.89 14.22
C ILE A 156 4.23 -8.31 14.44
N ASP A 157 4.46 -8.70 15.70
CA ASP A 157 4.75 -10.09 16.05
C ASP A 157 3.47 -10.89 16.38
N GLU A 158 3.61 -12.19 16.61
CA GLU A 158 2.49 -13.07 16.93
C GLU A 158 1.79 -12.73 18.25
N THR A 159 2.45 -11.96 19.13
CA THR A 159 1.89 -11.51 20.41
C THR A 159 1.21 -10.15 20.30
N GLY A 160 1.22 -9.53 19.11
CA GLY A 160 0.61 -8.23 18.85
C GLY A 160 1.51 -7.04 19.15
N ASN A 161 2.80 -7.25 19.46
CA ASN A 161 3.70 -6.12 19.69
C ASN A 161 4.00 -5.42 18.37
N LEU A 162 3.84 -4.10 18.36
CA LEU A 162 4.13 -3.25 17.23
C LEU A 162 5.58 -2.78 17.25
N PHE A 163 6.30 -3.05 16.17
CA PHE A 163 7.65 -2.57 15.91
C PHE A 163 7.60 -1.53 14.80
N VAL A 164 8.10 -0.33 15.06
CA VAL A 164 8.14 0.76 14.09
C VAL A 164 9.59 1.19 13.89
N PHE A 165 10.05 1.23 12.64
CA PHE A 165 11.35 1.80 12.32
C PHE A 165 11.23 3.32 12.17
N ASP A 166 12.00 4.05 13.00
CA ASP A 166 12.08 5.51 12.97
C ASP A 166 13.38 5.96 12.29
N ARG A 167 13.25 6.67 11.17
CA ARG A 167 14.38 7.15 10.37
C ARG A 167 15.14 8.31 11.01
N ALA A 168 14.53 9.07 11.91
CA ALA A 168 15.22 10.18 12.57
C ALA A 168 16.24 9.66 13.58
N THR A 169 15.89 8.60 14.31
CA THR A 169 16.74 8.01 15.35
C THR A 169 17.52 6.77 14.88
N CYS A 170 17.21 6.24 13.70
CA CYS A 170 17.72 4.97 13.17
C CYS A 170 17.50 3.80 14.15
N LYS A 171 16.36 3.78 14.83
CA LYS A 171 16.01 2.76 15.83
C LYS A 171 14.66 2.15 15.52
N ILE A 172 14.47 0.95 16.04
CA ILE A 172 13.16 0.30 16.09
C ILE A 172 12.56 0.62 17.45
N ALA A 173 11.44 1.34 17.46
CA ALA A 173 10.64 1.56 18.64
C ALA A 173 9.64 0.40 18.80
N ILE A 174 9.54 -0.11 20.01
CA ILE A 174 8.45 -1.01 20.41
C ILE A 174 7.41 -0.13 21.09
N THR A 175 6.19 -0.08 20.57
CA THR A 175 5.13 0.72 21.21
C THR A 175 4.54 -0.10 22.37
N PRO A 176 4.82 0.22 23.65
CA PRO A 176 4.42 -0.61 24.79
C PRO A 176 2.91 -0.54 25.06
N GLU A 177 2.25 0.55 24.65
CA GLU A 177 0.81 0.76 24.82
C GLU A 177 -0.06 -0.23 24.02
N TYR A 178 0.56 -0.99 23.11
CA TYR A 178 -0.09 -2.06 22.35
C TYR A 178 0.58 -3.42 22.58
N THR A 179 1.10 -3.69 23.79
CA THR A 179 1.11 -5.07 24.30
C THR A 179 -0.35 -5.50 24.47
N LEU A 180 -0.98 -5.84 23.34
CA LEU A 180 -2.34 -6.29 23.27
C LEU A 180 -2.34 -7.63 23.97
N LYS A 181 -2.87 -7.66 25.18
CA LYS A 181 -3.14 -8.92 25.88
C LYS A 181 -3.96 -9.76 24.92
N SER A 182 -3.30 -10.76 24.32
CA SER A 182 -3.92 -11.82 23.53
C SER A 182 -5.07 -12.38 24.36
N SER A 183 -6.27 -11.94 24.01
CA SER A 183 -7.53 -12.45 24.51
C SER A 183 -8.55 -12.20 23.42
N ARG A 184 -8.38 -12.92 22.32
CA ARG A 184 -9.43 -13.28 21.37
C ARG A 184 -8.92 -14.48 20.57
N LYS A 185 -9.25 -15.65 21.11
CA LYS A 185 -9.33 -16.91 20.36
C LYS A 185 -10.43 -16.81 19.33
#